data_AF-A0A699Z7L7-F1
#
_entry.id   AF-A0A699Z7L7-F1
#
_cell.length_a   1.000
_cell.length_b   1.000
_cell.length_c   1.000
_cell.angle_alpha   90.00
_cell.angle_beta   90.00
_cell.angle_gamma   90.00
#
_symmetry.space_group_name_H-M   'P 1'
#
loop_
_entity.id
_entity.type
_entity.pdbx_description
1 polymer ?
#
loop_
_entity_poly.entity_id
_entity_poly.type
_entity_poly.pdbx_seq_one_letter_code
_entity_poly.pdbx_strand_id
1 'polypeptide(L)'
;MSITQEALQLGLYEADNARKRQKMTAEGVDACLERLLMAATQAKLQLSSGKTSPRAVISGVKTQMSTIMAQANTQTKELHSAVSKLSKCVDKLVDGSGSDLGKVLRDVEMDPSTLDQVLVEHLYREGQFEVGDVLAHEAGLRGDRELRQPFREMHSILQQ
;
A
#
# COMPACT_ATOMS: atom_id res chain seq x y z
N MET A 1 23.25 5.49 7.23
CA MET A 1 23.64 4.74 6.01
C MET A 1 23.12 5.55 4.83
N SER A 2 23.99 6.06 3.97
CA SER A 2 23.56 6.82 2.79
C SER A 2 23.02 5.85 1.73
N ILE A 3 21.92 6.19 1.05
CA ILE A 3 21.49 5.48 -0.16
C ILE A 3 22.67 5.48 -1.14
N THR A 4 23.08 4.31 -1.64
CA THR A 4 24.16 4.24 -2.61
C THR A 4 23.69 4.81 -3.96
N GLN A 5 24.57 5.53 -4.65
CA GLN A 5 24.28 6.07 -5.99
C GLN A 5 23.84 4.96 -6.97
N GLU A 6 24.37 3.76 -6.81
CA GLU A 6 23.96 2.56 -7.57
C GLU A 6 22.51 2.14 -7.29
N ALA A 7 22.07 2.16 -6.03
CA ALA A 7 20.69 1.80 -5.69
C ALA A 7 19.69 2.81 -6.28
N LEU A 8 20.03 4.10 -6.27
CA LEU A 8 19.22 5.14 -6.90
C LEU A 8 19.16 4.96 -8.42
N GLN A 9 20.30 4.68 -9.06
CA GLN A 9 20.35 4.41 -10.50
C GLN A 9 19.54 3.17 -10.89
N LEU A 10 19.62 2.09 -10.10
CA LEU A 10 18.81 0.90 -10.31
C LEU A 10 17.31 1.18 -10.19
N GLY A 11 16.90 1.97 -9.18
CA GLY A 11 15.51 2.39 -9.01
C GLY A 11 15.00 3.19 -10.21
N LEU A 12 15.80 4.14 -10.71
CA LEU A 12 15.46 4.92 -11.91
C LEU A 12 15.37 4.04 -13.17
N TYR A 13 16.27 3.07 -13.31
CA TYR A 13 16.23 2.11 -14.40
C TYR A 13 14.96 1.26 -14.38
N GLU A 14 14.61 0.68 -13.23
CA GLU A 14 13.38 -0.12 -13.10
C GLU A 14 12.11 0.73 -13.27
N ALA A 15 12.15 2.02 -12.91
CA ALA A 15 11.03 2.94 -13.16
C ALA A 15 10.82 3.19 -14.66
N ASP A 16 11.88 3.45 -15.43
CA ASP A 16 11.76 3.60 -16.88
C ASP A 16 11.36 2.28 -17.57
N ASN A 17 11.86 1.14 -17.08
CA ASN A 17 11.46 -0.18 -17.55
C ASN A 17 9.95 -0.42 -17.31
N ALA A 18 9.45 -0.15 -16.10
CA ALA A 18 8.03 -0.27 -15.78
C ALA A 18 7.17 0.66 -16.65
N ARG A 19 7.60 1.91 -16.86
CA ARG A 19 6.93 2.87 -17.75
C ARG A 19 6.85 2.37 -19.19
N LYS A 20 7.97 1.89 -19.74
CA LYS A 20 8.01 1.31 -21.10
C LYS A 20 7.09 0.11 -21.23
N ARG A 21 7.12 -0.80 -20.24
CA ARG A 21 6.24 -1.97 -20.18
C ARG A 21 4.77 -1.58 -20.10
N GLN A 22 4.42 -0.58 -19.29
CA GLN A 22 3.06 -0.07 -19.19
C GLN A 22 2.55 0.41 -20.55
N LYS A 23 3.35 1.20 -21.28
CA LYS A 23 2.99 1.68 -22.61
C LYS A 23 2.77 0.53 -23.60
N MET A 24 3.70 -0.43 -23.64
CA MET A 24 3.57 -1.60 -24.51
C MET A 24 2.38 -2.48 -24.17
N THR A 25 2.09 -2.70 -22.88
CA THR A 25 0.93 -3.47 -22.44
C THR A 25 -0.37 -2.74 -22.78
N ALA A 26 -0.42 -1.41 -22.65
CA ALA A 26 -1.59 -0.63 -23.04
C ALA A 26 -1.89 -0.77 -24.53
N GLU A 27 -0.89 -0.54 -25.39
CA GLU A 27 -1.01 -0.73 -26.85
C GLU A 27 -1.40 -2.17 -27.21
N GLY A 28 -0.80 -3.16 -26.55
CA GLY A 28 -1.06 -4.56 -26.78
C GLY A 28 -2.47 -5.02 -26.38
N VAL A 29 -2.95 -4.56 -25.23
CA VAL A 29 -4.31 -4.84 -24.74
C VAL A 29 -5.35 -4.13 -25.59
N ASP A 30 -5.09 -2.89 -26.01
CA ASP A 30 -5.96 -2.16 -26.93
C ASP A 30 -6.13 -2.91 -28.26
N ALA A 31 -5.02 -3.38 -28.86
CA ALA A 31 -5.08 -4.24 -30.05
C ALA A 31 -5.79 -5.60 -29.82
N CYS A 32 -5.84 -6.09 -28.57
CA CYS A 32 -6.67 -7.25 -28.22
C CYS A 32 -8.16 -6.88 -28.20
N LEU A 33 -8.52 -5.72 -27.64
CA LEU A 33 -9.90 -5.22 -27.60
C LEU A 33 -10.44 -4.95 -29.00
N GLU A 34 -9.64 -4.33 -29.88
CA GLU A 34 -10.00 -4.13 -31.29
C GLU A 34 -10.31 -5.45 -32.00
N ARG A 35 -9.45 -6.47 -31.81
CA ARG A 35 -9.67 -7.80 -32.41
C ARG A 35 -10.92 -8.50 -31.86
N LEU A 36 -11.23 -8.33 -30.58
CA LEU A 36 -12.48 -8.84 -30.00
C LEU A 36 -13.71 -8.15 -30.63
N LEU A 37 -13.64 -6.83 -30.82
CA LEU A 37 -14.71 -6.06 -31.47
C LEU A 37 -14.91 -6.48 -32.93
N MET A 38 -13.82 -6.67 -33.67
CA MET A 38 -13.86 -7.18 -35.05
C MET A 38 -14.48 -8.58 -35.10
N ALA A 39 -14.06 -9.50 -34.23
CA ALA A 39 -14.61 -10.85 -34.17
C ALA A 39 -16.12 -10.85 -33.86
N ALA A 40 -16.56 -10.02 -32.92
CA ALA A 40 -17.98 -9.88 -32.58
C ALA A 40 -18.79 -9.29 -33.75
N THR A 41 -18.25 -8.29 -34.45
CA THR A 41 -18.90 -7.68 -35.62
C THR A 41 -19.02 -8.67 -36.77
N GLN A 42 -17.96 -9.44 -37.04
CA GLN A 42 -17.97 -10.47 -38.08
C GLN A 42 -18.96 -11.58 -37.75
N ALA A 43 -19.03 -12.01 -36.49
CA ALA A 43 -20.00 -13.00 -36.03
C ALA A 43 -21.44 -12.54 -36.26
N LYS A 44 -21.74 -11.27 -35.93
CA LYS A 44 -23.06 -10.67 -36.17
C LYS A 44 -23.44 -10.69 -37.65
N LEU A 45 -22.50 -10.37 -38.54
CA LEU A 45 -22.72 -10.41 -39.99
C LEU A 45 -22.98 -11.84 -40.49
N GLN A 46 -22.18 -12.81 -40.03
CA GLN A 46 -22.35 -14.22 -40.40
C GLN A 46 -23.71 -14.76 -39.96
N LEU A 47 -24.15 -14.46 -38.74
CA LEU A 47 -25.46 -14.84 -38.23
C LEU A 47 -26.60 -14.18 -39.00
N SER A 48 -26.45 -12.89 -39.36
CA SER A 48 -27.46 -12.15 -40.12
C SER A 48 -27.57 -12.62 -41.57
N SER A 49 -26.49 -13.17 -42.15
CA SER A 49 -26.49 -13.66 -43.52
C SER A 49 -27.21 -15.00 -43.72
N GLY A 50 -27.49 -15.75 -42.64
CA GLY A 50 -28.13 -17.07 -42.69
C GLY A 50 -27.30 -18.18 -43.36
N LYS A 51 -26.10 -17.87 -43.89
CA LYS A 51 -25.25 -18.80 -44.66
C LYS A 51 -24.46 -19.78 -43.77
N THR A 52 -24.36 -19.51 -42.48
CA THR A 52 -23.53 -20.27 -41.55
C THR A 52 -24.35 -20.71 -40.34
N SER A 53 -24.16 -21.96 -39.91
CA SER A 53 -24.77 -22.48 -38.68
C SER A 53 -24.43 -21.59 -37.48
N PRO A 54 -25.43 -21.11 -36.70
CA PRO A 54 -25.18 -20.29 -35.52
C PRO A 54 -24.24 -20.95 -34.50
N ARG A 55 -24.33 -22.28 -34.35
CA ARG A 55 -23.48 -23.05 -33.44
C ARG A 55 -22.01 -23.01 -33.87
N ALA A 56 -21.75 -23.07 -35.17
CA ALA A 56 -20.39 -22.99 -35.69
C ALA A 56 -19.78 -21.60 -35.46
N VAL A 57 -20.56 -20.53 -35.70
CA VAL A 57 -20.13 -19.14 -35.47
C VAL A 57 -19.80 -18.91 -33.99
N ILE A 58 -20.70 -19.30 -33.07
CA ILE A 58 -20.49 -19.12 -31.63
C ILE A 58 -19.26 -19.89 -31.15
N SER A 59 -19.07 -21.13 -31.62
CA SER A 59 -17.90 -21.94 -31.26
C SER A 59 -16.59 -21.32 -31.74
N GLY A 60 -16.58 -20.78 -32.97
CA GLY A 60 -15.43 -20.08 -33.53
C GLY A 60 -15.05 -18.83 -32.73
N VAL A 61 -16.03 -17.97 -32.46
CA VAL A 61 -15.84 -16.75 -31.66
C VAL A 61 -15.34 -17.08 -30.26
N LYS A 62 -15.92 -18.08 -29.58
CA LYS A 62 -15.46 -18.51 -28.25
C LYS A 62 -13.97 -18.88 -28.26
N THR A 63 -13.54 -19.60 -29.28
CA THR A 63 -12.14 -20.03 -29.43
C THR A 63 -11.23 -18.83 -29.67
N GLN A 64 -11.62 -17.92 -30.58
CA GLN A 64 -10.88 -16.68 -30.85
C GLN A 64 -10.77 -15.80 -29.60
N MET A 65 -11.87 -15.61 -28.87
CA MET A 65 -11.89 -14.84 -27.63
C MET A 65 -10.92 -15.42 -26.60
N SER A 66 -10.93 -16.74 -26.41
CA SER A 66 -10.02 -17.41 -25.48
C SER A 66 -8.55 -17.13 -25.81
N THR A 67 -8.18 -17.20 -27.09
CA THR A 67 -6.81 -16.92 -27.55
C THR A 67 -6.44 -15.45 -27.33
N ILE A 68 -7.33 -14.51 -27.66
CA ILE A 68 -7.07 -13.08 -27.50
C ILE A 68 -6.94 -12.72 -26.01
N MET A 69 -7.81 -13.26 -25.14
CA MET A 69 -7.72 -13.05 -23.70
C MET A 69 -6.43 -13.65 -23.11
N ALA A 70 -5.97 -14.80 -23.60
CA ALA A 70 -4.70 -15.38 -23.17
C ALA A 70 -3.50 -14.47 -23.50
N GLN A 71 -3.53 -13.82 -24.67
CA GLN A 71 -2.51 -12.84 -25.07
C GLN A 71 -2.53 -11.60 -24.18
N ALA A 72 -3.70 -11.00 -23.94
CA ALA A 72 -3.86 -9.85 -23.03
C ALA A 72 -3.39 -10.17 -21.61
N ASN A 73 -3.72 -11.36 -21.11
CA ASN A 73 -3.26 -11.84 -19.80
C ASN A 73 -1.73 -11.97 -19.73
N THR A 74 -1.10 -12.43 -20.80
CA THR A 74 0.37 -12.55 -20.85
C THR A 74 1.03 -11.18 -20.77
N GLN A 75 0.55 -10.21 -21.55
CA GLN A 75 1.06 -8.83 -21.52
C GLN A 75 0.87 -8.17 -20.14
N THR A 76 -0.25 -8.45 -19.48
CA THR A 76 -0.54 -7.92 -18.15
C THR A 76 0.36 -8.56 -17.08
N LYS A 77 0.67 -9.86 -17.18
CA LYS A 77 1.64 -10.53 -16.29
C LYS A 77 3.04 -9.95 -16.41
N GLU A 78 3.50 -9.63 -17.63
CA GLU A 78 4.80 -9.00 -17.83
C GLU A 78 4.88 -7.61 -17.19
N LEU A 79 3.81 -6.82 -17.32
CA LEU A 79 3.70 -5.52 -16.63
C LEU A 79 3.75 -5.69 -15.11
N HIS A 80 2.97 -6.61 -14.55
CA HIS A 80 2.98 -6.88 -13.10
C HIS A 80 4.36 -7.29 -12.59
N SER A 81 5.12 -8.07 -13.37
CA SER A 81 6.48 -8.43 -13.04
C SER A 81 7.41 -7.21 -12.98
N ALA A 82 7.32 -6.30 -13.95
CA ALA A 82 8.11 -5.06 -13.97
C ALA A 82 7.75 -4.14 -12.79
N VAL A 83 6.46 -3.94 -12.52
CA VAL A 83 5.99 -3.15 -11.37
C VAL A 83 6.43 -3.76 -10.05
N SER A 84 6.39 -5.09 -9.90
CA SER A 84 6.84 -5.77 -8.69
C SER A 84 8.34 -5.57 -8.44
N LYS A 85 9.16 -5.53 -9.48
CA LYS A 85 10.60 -5.24 -9.36
C LYS A 85 10.84 -3.81 -8.95
N LEU A 86 10.13 -2.85 -9.55
CA LEU A 86 10.17 -1.45 -9.16
C LEU A 86 9.78 -1.27 -7.69
N SER A 87 8.67 -1.87 -7.25
CA SER A 87 8.21 -1.82 -5.85
C SER A 87 9.31 -2.29 -4.90
N LYS A 88 9.90 -3.45 -5.16
CA LYS A 88 11.01 -3.97 -4.34
C LYS A 88 12.23 -3.05 -4.31
N CYS A 89 12.49 -2.32 -5.40
CA CYS A 89 13.58 -1.34 -5.41
C CYS A 89 13.22 -0.10 -4.58
N VAL A 90 11.98 0.37 -4.67
CA VAL A 90 11.46 1.45 -3.83
C VAL A 90 11.52 1.06 -2.36
N ASP A 91 11.04 -0.13 -2.00
CA ASP A 91 11.08 -0.65 -0.63
C ASP A 91 12.52 -0.64 -0.10
N LYS A 92 13.49 -1.15 -0.88
CA LYS A 92 14.92 -1.11 -0.49
C LYS A 92 15.48 0.31 -0.35
N LEU A 93 15.02 1.27 -1.15
CA LEU A 93 15.44 2.66 -1.04
C LEU A 93 14.85 3.32 0.21
N VAL A 94 13.60 3.01 0.56
CA VAL A 94 12.90 3.53 1.74
C VAL A 94 13.39 2.86 3.03
N ASP A 95 13.53 1.54 3.04
CA ASP A 95 14.08 0.77 4.16
C ASP A 95 15.57 1.06 4.36
N GLY A 96 16.31 1.23 3.24
CA GLY A 96 17.74 1.53 3.22
C GLY A 96 18.09 2.99 3.56
N SER A 97 17.15 3.93 3.43
CA SER A 97 17.33 5.33 3.86
C SER A 97 17.24 5.52 5.37
N GLY A 98 17.06 4.43 6.13
CA GLY A 98 17.05 4.52 7.59
C GLY A 98 15.77 5.13 8.14
N SER A 99 14.66 5.10 7.39
CA SER A 99 13.31 5.34 7.91
C SER A 99 12.82 4.19 8.81
N ASP A 100 13.73 3.59 9.57
CA ASP A 100 13.37 2.91 10.80
C ASP A 100 13.02 4.05 11.76
N LEU A 101 11.75 4.17 12.14
CA LEU A 101 11.32 5.18 13.12
C LEU A 101 12.21 5.10 14.37
N GLY A 102 12.70 3.91 14.74
CA GLY A 102 13.67 3.71 15.82
C GLY A 102 15.10 4.19 15.52
N LYS A 103 15.51 4.40 14.26
CA LYS A 103 16.76 5.11 13.89
C LYS A 103 16.59 6.62 13.97
N VAL A 104 15.47 7.15 13.47
CA VAL A 104 15.19 8.59 13.51
C VAL A 104 14.99 9.08 14.94
N LEU A 105 14.33 8.26 15.77
CA LEU A 105 14.15 8.54 17.21
C LEU A 105 15.38 8.24 18.06
N ARG A 106 16.40 7.55 17.52
CA ARG A 106 17.63 7.21 18.27
C ARG A 106 18.47 8.44 18.61
N ASP A 107 18.47 9.44 17.71
CA ASP A 107 19.19 10.70 17.90
C ASP A 107 18.30 11.77 18.57
N VAL A 108 17.03 11.45 18.85
CA VAL A 108 16.17 12.31 19.66
C VAL A 108 16.44 11.94 21.11
N GLU A 109 17.22 12.79 21.81
CA GLU A 109 17.28 12.73 23.26
C GLU A 109 15.88 13.01 23.81
N MET A 110 15.16 11.94 24.15
CA MET A 110 13.95 12.07 24.92
C MET A 110 14.34 12.43 26.34
N ASP A 111 13.95 13.62 26.77
CA ASP A 111 14.07 14.03 28.15
C ASP A 111 13.31 13.03 29.03
N PRO A 112 13.99 12.27 29.93
CA PRO A 112 13.34 11.26 30.75
C PRO A 112 12.20 11.85 31.58
N SER A 113 12.34 13.09 32.05
CA SER A 113 11.30 13.75 32.85
C SER A 113 10.02 14.01 32.07
N THR A 114 10.15 14.39 30.80
CA THR A 114 9.01 14.55 29.87
C THR A 114 8.35 13.21 29.58
N LEU A 115 9.12 12.15 29.38
CA LEU A 115 8.57 10.82 29.14
C LEU A 115 7.79 10.30 30.36
N ASP A 116 8.37 10.42 31.55
CA ASP A 116 7.74 10.01 32.80
C ASP A 116 6.45 10.80 33.04
N GLN A 117 6.45 12.11 32.77
CA GLN A 117 5.24 12.94 32.85
C GLN A 117 4.15 12.46 31.88
N VAL A 118 4.48 12.18 30.62
CA VAL A 118 3.52 11.69 29.62
C VAL A 118 2.92 10.35 30.04
N LEU A 119 3.73 9.43 30.59
CA LEU A 119 3.27 8.14 31.07
C LEU A 119 2.33 8.29 32.27
N VAL A 120 2.66 9.16 33.23
CA VAL A 120 1.82 9.45 34.41
C VAL A 120 0.49 10.09 33.99
N GLU A 121 0.50 11.07 33.10
CA GLU A 121 -0.72 11.69 32.55
C GLU A 121 -1.60 10.66 31.82
N HIS A 122 -1.00 9.73 31.08
CA HIS A 122 -1.73 8.65 30.42
C HIS A 122 -2.42 7.72 31.43
N LEU A 123 -1.72 7.30 32.48
CA LEU A 123 -2.31 6.47 33.54
C LEU A 123 -3.48 7.17 34.24
N TYR A 124 -3.36 8.47 34.50
CA TYR A 124 -4.46 9.27 35.06
C TYR A 124 -5.64 9.40 34.10
N ARG A 125 -5.38 9.55 32.79
CA ARG A 125 -6.42 9.56 31.74
C ARG A 125 -7.20 8.27 31.63
N GLU A 126 -6.57 7.13 31.91
CA GLU A 126 -7.22 5.81 31.90
C GLU A 126 -7.84 5.44 33.26
N GLY A 127 -7.81 6.36 34.24
CA GLY A 127 -8.34 6.14 35.59
C GLY A 127 -7.46 5.25 36.47
N GLN A 128 -6.26 4.90 36.03
CA GLN A 128 -5.28 4.12 36.79
C GLN A 128 -4.51 4.98 37.78
N PHE A 129 -5.24 5.64 38.69
CA PHE A 129 -4.66 6.65 39.58
C PHE A 129 -3.59 6.12 40.53
N GLU A 130 -3.77 4.93 41.09
CA GLU A 130 -2.80 4.34 42.02
C GLU A 130 -1.47 4.02 41.32
N VAL A 131 -1.52 3.48 40.10
CA VAL A 131 -0.33 3.17 39.31
C VAL A 131 0.37 4.46 38.87
N GLY A 132 -0.41 5.47 38.46
CA GLY A 132 0.11 6.80 38.14
C GLY A 132 0.80 7.47 39.33
N ASP A 133 0.23 7.37 40.54
CA ASP A 133 0.83 7.92 41.77
C ASP A 133 2.17 7.24 42.11
N VAL A 134 2.24 5.92 42.00
CA VAL A 134 3.49 5.16 42.23
C VAL A 134 4.56 5.57 41.22
N LEU A 135 4.21 5.61 39.93
CA LEU A 135 5.15 6.01 38.88
C LEU A 135 5.63 7.46 39.05
N ALA A 136 4.72 8.39 39.38
CA ALA A 136 5.07 9.78 39.62
C ALA A 136 6.03 9.95 40.81
N HIS A 137 5.81 9.16 41.86
CA HIS A 137 6.68 9.15 43.04
C HIS A 137 8.07 8.59 42.73
N GLU A 138 8.14 7.45 42.03
CA GLU A 138 9.41 6.80 41.66
C GLU A 138 10.22 7.64 40.66
N ALA A 139 9.55 8.33 39.74
CA ALA A 139 10.17 9.25 38.78
C ALA A 139 10.51 10.62 39.38
N GLY A 140 10.12 10.91 40.62
CA GLY A 140 10.41 12.18 41.30
C GLY A 140 9.72 13.39 40.67
N LEU A 141 8.58 13.19 39.98
CA LEU A 141 7.84 14.25 39.33
C LEU A 141 7.26 15.23 40.36
N ARG A 142 7.48 16.53 40.15
CA ARG A 142 6.90 17.60 40.98
C ARG A 142 5.56 18.01 40.37
N GLY A 143 4.49 18.02 41.16
CA GLY A 143 3.15 18.43 40.69
C GLY A 143 2.24 17.30 40.23
N ASP A 144 2.51 16.05 40.64
CA ASP A 144 1.65 14.87 40.45
C ASP A 144 0.15 15.13 40.74
N ARG A 145 -0.15 15.90 41.80
CA ARG A 145 -1.52 16.29 42.16
C ARG A 145 -2.18 17.21 41.13
N GLU A 146 -1.41 18.12 40.52
CA GLU A 146 -1.91 19.05 39.50
C GLU A 146 -2.18 18.32 38.19
N LEU A 147 -1.32 17.35 37.84
CA LEU A 147 -1.50 16.47 36.68
C LEU A 147 -2.71 15.53 36.84
N ARG A 148 -2.98 15.10 38.08
CA ARG A 148 -4.07 14.18 38.40
C ARG A 148 -5.45 14.83 38.45
N GLN A 149 -5.52 16.09 38.91
CA GLN A 149 -6.78 16.75 39.24
C GLN A 149 -7.80 16.78 38.08
N PRO A 150 -7.44 17.12 36.83
CA PRO A 150 -8.39 17.17 35.72
C PRO A 150 -9.02 15.81 35.42
N PHE A 151 -8.27 14.72 35.58
CA PHE A 151 -8.74 13.37 35.25
C PHE A 151 -9.54 12.74 36.38
N ARG A 152 -9.25 13.10 37.64
CA ARG A 152 -10.06 12.69 38.81
C ARG A 152 -11.49 13.22 38.67
N GLU A 153 -11.63 14.50 38.32
CA GLU A 153 -12.94 15.14 38.13
C GLU A 153 -13.72 14.45 37.01
N MET A 154 -13.06 14.18 35.88
CA MET A 154 -13.65 13.44 34.75
C MET A 154 -14.14 12.04 35.15
N HIS A 155 -13.33 11.27 35.87
CA HIS A 155 -13.71 9.91 36.30
C HIS A 155 -14.75 9.91 37.43
N SER A 156 -14.84 10.97 38.22
CA SER A 156 -15.88 11.11 39.25
C SER A 156 -17.29 11.24 38.64
N ILE A 157 -17.40 11.81 37.44
CA ILE A 157 -18.67 11.91 36.70
C ILE A 157 -19.16 10.53 36.23
N LEU A 158 -18.24 9.62 35.88
CA LEU A 158 -18.59 8.26 35.44
C LEU A 158 -19.04 7.35 36.58
N GLN A 159 -18.84 7.75 37.84
CA GLN A 159 -19.26 7.01 39.04
C GLN A 159 -20.51 7.58 39.72
N GLN A 160 -21.13 8.61 39.12
CA GLN A 160 -22.44 9.15 39.51
C GLN A 160 -23.55 8.47 38.71
#